data_AF-A0A9D2CPJ5-F1
#
_entry.id   AF-A0A9D2CPJ5-F1
#
_cell.length_a   1.000
_cell.length_b   1.000
_cell.length_c   1.000
_cell.angle_alpha   90.00
_cell.angle_beta   90.00
_cell.angle_gamma   90.00
#
_symmetry.space_group_name_H-M   'P 1'
#
loop_
_entity.id
_entity.type
_entity.pdbx_description
1 polymer ?
#
loop_
_entity_poly.entity_id
_entity_poly.type
_entity_poly.pdbx_seq_one_letter_code
_entity_poly.pdbx_strand_id
1 'polypeptide(L)'
;MLFILVSFIILALAVKHFAWGPITKMMDARSEKITGDLDYAAQERARAKKLAQEREDALKNSRAEAVGIVNKAKESGETQKKSILTEAHGEAEEVRQRAKSDAEKAKQDAMAGAQKDIANLSLEIASKVISKELNADDQKSLIDSYIKELTVNETK
;
A
#
# COMPACT_ATOMS: atom_id res chain seq x y z
N MET A 1 -50.30 66.20 73.34
CA MET A 1 -50.05 66.38 71.89
C MET A 1 -48.58 66.63 71.57
N LEU A 2 -47.91 67.62 72.19
CA LEU A 2 -46.51 67.98 71.90
C LEU A 2 -45.49 66.85 72.22
N PHE A 3 -45.67 66.13 73.34
CA PHE A 3 -44.84 64.97 73.69
C PHE A 3 -44.93 63.81 72.67
N ILE A 4 -46.14 63.52 72.19
CA ILE A 4 -46.37 62.49 71.17
C ILE A 4 -45.65 62.87 69.88
N LEU A 5 -45.69 64.14 69.49
CA LEU A 5 -45.04 64.66 68.30
C LEU A 5 -43.51 64.55 68.38
N VAL A 6 -42.92 64.88 69.54
CA VAL A 6 -41.48 64.69 69.78
C VAL A 6 -41.08 63.21 69.76
N SER A 7 -41.86 62.35 70.42
CA SER A 7 -41.60 60.89 70.40
C SER A 7 -41.71 60.29 69.00
N PHE A 8 -42.64 60.78 68.18
CA PHE A 8 -42.82 60.36 66.80
C PHE A 8 -41.64 60.79 65.92
N ILE A 9 -41.13 62.02 66.10
CA ILE A 9 -39.95 62.51 65.39
C ILE A 9 -38.70 61.68 65.75
N ILE A 10 -38.49 61.40 67.04
CA ILE A 10 -37.35 60.59 67.50
C ILE A 10 -37.44 59.17 66.91
N LEU A 11 -38.63 58.56 66.93
CA LEU A 11 -38.86 57.24 66.34
C LEU A 11 -38.64 57.25 64.82
N ALA A 12 -39.14 58.26 64.11
CA ALA A 12 -38.97 58.40 62.66
C ALA A 12 -37.48 58.55 62.28
N LEU A 13 -36.69 59.30 63.07
CA LEU A 13 -35.25 59.42 62.87
C LEU A 13 -34.52 58.11 63.17
N ALA A 14 -34.90 57.39 64.23
CA ALA A 14 -34.35 56.09 64.56
C ALA A 14 -34.62 55.06 63.46
N VAL A 15 -35.84 55.01 62.92
CA VAL A 15 -36.22 54.12 61.80
C VAL A 15 -35.49 54.51 60.52
N LYS A 16 -35.41 55.81 60.21
CA LYS A 16 -34.67 56.29 59.03
C LYS A 16 -33.18 55.91 59.11
N HIS A 17 -32.56 56.00 60.28
CA HIS A 17 -31.15 55.65 60.43
C HIS A 17 -30.91 54.13 60.46
N PHE A 18 -31.78 53.37 61.14
CA PHE A 18 -31.55 51.94 61.39
C PHE A 18 -32.16 51.00 60.34
N ALA A 19 -33.32 51.32 59.77
CA ALA A 19 -34.05 50.43 58.85
C ALA A 19 -33.76 50.69 57.36
N TRP A 20 -33.44 51.93 56.97
CA TRP A 20 -33.29 52.30 55.56
C TRP A 20 -32.08 51.62 54.90
N GLY A 21 -30.97 51.52 55.61
CA GLY A 21 -29.75 50.84 55.15
C GLY A 21 -29.94 49.34 54.86
N PRO A 22 -30.41 48.52 55.81
CA PRO A 22 -30.59 47.08 55.58
C PRO A 22 -31.67 46.75 54.53
N ILE A 23 -32.75 47.54 54.45
CA ILE A 23 -33.83 47.31 53.47
C ILE A 23 -33.34 47.59 52.05
N THR A 24 -32.67 48.72 51.82
CA THR A 24 -32.11 49.07 50.50
C THR A 24 -31.04 48.06 50.07
N LYS A 25 -30.11 47.70 50.97
CA LYS A 25 -29.12 46.64 50.70
C LYS A 25 -29.75 45.30 50.32
N MET A 26 -30.85 44.89 50.95
CA MET A 26 -31.54 43.64 50.60
C MET A 26 -32.17 43.71 49.21
N MET A 27 -32.76 44.86 48.85
CA MET A 27 -33.33 45.07 47.51
C MET A 27 -32.24 45.10 46.44
N ASP A 28 -31.14 45.81 46.68
CA ASP A 28 -30.00 45.88 45.76
C ASP A 28 -29.37 44.50 45.57
N ALA A 29 -29.13 43.75 46.66
CA ALA A 29 -28.60 42.39 46.60
C ALA A 29 -29.52 41.43 45.83
N ARG A 30 -30.84 41.57 45.96
CA ARG A 30 -31.80 40.79 45.15
C ARG A 30 -31.73 41.18 43.68
N SER A 31 -31.69 42.48 43.37
CA SER A 31 -31.60 42.97 42.00
C SER A 31 -30.31 42.50 41.33
N GLU A 32 -29.17 42.64 42.01
CA GLU A 32 -27.86 42.20 41.53
C GLU A 32 -27.82 40.69 41.32
N LYS A 33 -28.39 39.90 42.25
CA LYS A 33 -28.50 38.45 42.08
C LYS A 33 -29.33 38.07 40.86
N ILE A 34 -30.49 38.69 40.66
CA ILE A 34 -31.37 38.38 39.52
C ILE A 34 -30.70 38.75 38.20
N THR A 35 -30.10 39.92 38.11
CA THR A 35 -29.35 40.34 36.92
C THR A 35 -28.16 39.42 36.66
N GLY A 36 -27.40 39.07 37.70
CA GLY A 36 -26.28 38.13 37.59
C GLY A 36 -26.70 36.73 37.15
N ASP A 37 -27.79 36.20 37.70
CA ASP A 37 -28.36 34.90 37.30
C ASP A 37 -28.83 34.92 35.83
N LEU A 38 -29.45 36.02 35.38
CA LEU A 38 -29.87 36.22 33.98
C LEU A 38 -28.69 36.32 33.01
N ASP A 39 -27.68 37.11 33.35
CA ASP A 39 -26.47 37.27 32.53
C ASP A 39 -25.67 35.97 32.44
N TYR A 40 -25.57 35.24 33.57
CA TYR A 40 -24.96 33.93 33.60
C TYR A 40 -25.73 32.94 32.70
N ALA A 41 -27.05 32.87 32.82
CA ALA A 41 -27.88 32.00 31.99
C ALA A 41 -27.77 32.35 30.49
N ALA A 42 -27.71 33.64 30.15
CA ALA A 42 -27.53 34.11 28.79
C ALA A 42 -26.15 33.70 28.24
N GLN A 43 -25.08 33.88 29.02
CA GLN A 43 -23.73 33.46 28.64
C GLN A 43 -23.64 31.94 28.46
N GLU A 44 -24.19 31.15 29.39
CA GLU A 44 -24.16 29.70 29.29
C GLU A 44 -24.96 29.19 28.09
N ARG A 45 -26.10 29.82 27.78
CA ARG A 45 -26.85 29.50 26.55
C ARG A 45 -26.06 29.82 25.29
N ALA A 46 -25.35 30.96 25.26
CA ALA A 46 -24.50 31.32 24.14
C ALA A 46 -23.31 30.36 23.97
N ARG A 47 -22.65 29.99 25.08
CA ARG A 47 -21.57 28.99 25.11
C ARG A 47 -22.05 27.62 24.64
N ALA A 48 -23.20 27.17 25.13
CA ALA A 48 -23.80 25.90 24.72
C ALA A 48 -24.13 25.88 23.22
N LYS A 49 -24.67 26.97 22.68
CA LYS A 49 -24.94 27.11 21.24
C LYS A 49 -23.65 27.07 20.42
N LYS A 50 -22.61 27.80 20.86
CA LYS A 50 -21.30 27.81 20.20
C LYS A 50 -20.67 26.43 20.21
N LEU A 51 -20.67 25.76 21.37
CA LEU A 51 -20.14 24.40 21.50
C LEU A 51 -20.91 23.40 20.64
N ALA A 52 -22.24 23.52 20.56
CA ALA A 52 -23.05 22.67 19.68
C ALA A 52 -22.66 22.86 18.20
N GLN A 53 -22.45 24.09 17.76
CA GLN A 53 -21.98 24.39 16.40
C GLN A 53 -20.58 23.83 16.15
N GLU A 54 -19.62 24.06 17.05
CA GLU A 54 -18.27 23.52 16.95
C GLU A 54 -18.28 21.98 16.88
N ARG A 55 -19.17 21.32 17.63
CA ARG A 55 -19.33 19.85 17.59
C ARG A 55 -19.93 19.38 16.27
N GLU A 56 -20.92 20.09 15.74
CA GLU A 56 -21.52 19.76 14.44
C GLU A 56 -20.50 19.91 13.30
N ASP A 57 -19.74 21.00 13.31
CA ASP A 57 -18.66 21.23 12.34
C ASP A 57 -17.56 20.18 12.46
N ALA A 58 -17.14 19.85 13.68
CA ALA A 58 -16.16 18.78 13.92
C ALA A 58 -16.66 17.43 13.39
N LEU A 59 -17.94 17.08 13.64
CA LEU A 59 -18.54 15.85 13.11
C LEU A 59 -18.57 15.84 11.58
N LYS A 60 -18.92 16.96 10.95
CA LYS A 60 -18.93 17.10 9.50
C LYS A 60 -17.53 16.95 8.91
N ASN A 61 -16.54 17.57 9.52
CA ASN A 61 -15.14 17.47 9.11
C ASN A 61 -14.62 16.05 9.26
N SER A 62 -14.86 15.39 10.41
CA SER A 62 -14.46 13.99 10.60
C SER A 62 -15.12 13.04 9.60
N ARG A 63 -16.39 13.27 9.22
CA ARG A 63 -17.05 12.50 8.16
C ARG A 63 -16.40 12.74 6.80
N ALA A 64 -16.08 14.00 6.46
CA ALA A 64 -15.41 14.33 5.21
C ALA A 64 -14.01 13.70 5.14
N GLU A 65 -13.24 13.75 6.23
CA GLU A 65 -11.94 13.09 6.35
C GLU A 65 -12.07 11.57 6.20
N ALA A 66 -13.03 10.94 6.89
CA ALA A 66 -13.26 9.50 6.77
C ALA A 66 -13.57 9.08 5.33
N VAL A 67 -14.44 9.82 4.63
CA VAL A 67 -14.73 9.60 3.21
C VAL A 67 -13.46 9.79 2.36
N GLY A 68 -12.67 10.82 2.64
CA GLY A 68 -11.39 11.05 1.98
C GLY A 68 -10.40 9.90 2.16
N ILE A 69 -10.28 9.36 3.37
CA ILE A 69 -9.43 8.22 3.69
C ILE A 69 -9.87 6.99 2.91
N VAL A 70 -11.18 6.68 2.90
CA VAL A 70 -11.71 5.51 2.18
C VAL A 70 -11.50 5.66 0.67
N ASN A 71 -11.72 6.85 0.11
CA ASN A 71 -11.50 7.10 -1.31
C ASN A 71 -10.02 6.96 -1.69
N LYS A 72 -9.12 7.53 -0.88
CA LYS A 72 -7.68 7.40 -1.09
C LYS A 72 -7.21 5.95 -0.96
N ALA A 73 -7.75 5.20 -0.01
CA ALA A 73 -7.46 3.78 0.14
C ALA A 73 -7.92 2.97 -1.09
N LYS A 74 -9.12 3.25 -1.62
CA LYS A 74 -9.61 2.63 -2.86
C LYS A 74 -8.74 2.96 -4.06
N GLU A 75 -8.38 4.23 -4.25
CA GLU A 75 -7.52 4.67 -5.35
C GLU A 75 -6.12 4.03 -5.28
N SER A 76 -5.52 4.02 -4.08
CA SER A 76 -4.26 3.33 -3.82
C SER A 76 -4.36 1.83 -4.11
N GLY A 77 -5.46 1.19 -3.70
CA GLY A 77 -5.73 -0.22 -3.95
C GLY A 77 -5.86 -0.55 -5.44
N GLU A 78 -6.62 0.25 -6.19
CA GLU A 78 -6.75 0.07 -7.65
C GLU A 78 -5.42 0.31 -8.37
N THR A 79 -4.64 1.30 -7.93
CA THR A 79 -3.30 1.56 -8.47
C THR A 79 -2.35 0.39 -8.23
N GLN A 80 -2.31 -0.14 -7.00
CA GLN A 80 -1.51 -1.32 -6.67
C GLN A 80 -1.96 -2.54 -7.47
N LYS A 81 -3.26 -2.80 -7.55
CA LYS A 81 -3.82 -3.89 -8.36
C LYS A 81 -3.38 -3.78 -9.80
N LYS A 82 -3.47 -2.59 -10.41
CA LYS A 82 -3.01 -2.36 -11.78
C LYS A 82 -1.50 -2.59 -11.93
N SER A 83 -0.70 -2.14 -10.97
CA SER A 83 0.75 -2.38 -10.95
C SER A 83 1.07 -3.87 -10.89
N ILE A 84 0.46 -4.60 -9.96
CA ILE A 84 0.64 -6.05 -9.78
C ILE A 84 0.25 -6.80 -11.05
N LEU A 85 -0.90 -6.45 -11.66
CA LEU A 85 -1.32 -7.08 -12.92
C LEU A 85 -0.35 -6.79 -14.05
N THR A 86 0.16 -5.56 -14.15
CA THR A 86 1.12 -5.18 -15.19
C THR A 86 2.44 -5.93 -15.02
N GLU A 87 2.94 -6.02 -13.78
CA GLU A 87 4.15 -6.76 -13.44
C GLU A 87 3.99 -8.26 -13.70
N ALA A 88 2.88 -8.86 -13.26
CA ALA A 88 2.58 -10.26 -13.51
C ALA A 88 2.44 -10.59 -15.00
N HIS A 89 1.84 -9.69 -15.80
CA HIS A 89 1.81 -9.86 -17.25
C HIS A 89 3.20 -9.75 -17.89
N GLY A 90 4.05 -8.83 -17.40
CA GLY A 90 5.44 -8.71 -17.84
C GLY A 90 6.25 -9.97 -17.53
N GLU A 91 6.17 -10.47 -16.30
CA GLU A 91 6.85 -11.70 -15.88
C GLU A 91 6.34 -12.91 -16.66
N ALA A 92 5.03 -13.03 -16.86
CA ALA A 92 4.45 -14.11 -17.66
C ALA A 92 4.96 -14.10 -19.10
N GLU A 93 5.11 -12.92 -19.71
CA GLU A 93 5.64 -12.81 -21.06
C GLU A 93 7.14 -13.16 -21.11
N GLU A 94 7.90 -12.74 -20.10
CA GLU A 94 9.31 -13.08 -19.99
C GLU A 94 9.53 -14.59 -19.82
N VAL A 95 8.72 -15.24 -18.98
CA VAL A 95 8.71 -16.71 -18.81
C VAL A 95 8.36 -17.39 -20.13
N ARG A 96 7.34 -16.89 -20.86
CA ARG A 96 6.95 -17.43 -22.16
C ARG A 96 8.08 -17.31 -23.18
N GLN A 97 8.79 -16.18 -23.19
CA GLN A 97 9.89 -15.94 -24.10
C GLN A 97 11.10 -16.83 -23.77
N ARG A 98 11.43 -16.98 -22.48
CA ARG A 98 12.46 -17.92 -22.02
C ARG A 98 12.12 -19.35 -22.41
N ALA A 99 10.89 -19.81 -22.13
CA ALA A 99 10.44 -21.15 -22.49
C ALA A 99 10.50 -21.41 -24.00
N LYS A 100 10.16 -20.43 -24.85
CA LYS A 100 10.32 -20.55 -26.31
C LYS A 100 11.78 -20.67 -26.73
N SER A 101 12.66 -19.85 -26.14
CA SER A 101 14.11 -19.92 -26.40
C SER A 101 14.68 -21.27 -25.99
N ASP A 102 14.31 -21.77 -24.82
CA ASP A 102 14.79 -23.06 -24.30
C ASP A 102 14.26 -24.23 -25.15
N ALA A 103 13.01 -24.16 -25.60
CA ALA A 103 12.44 -25.14 -26.52
C ALA A 103 13.18 -25.18 -27.87
N GLU A 104 13.55 -24.02 -28.42
CA GLU A 104 14.30 -23.96 -29.68
C GLU A 104 15.73 -24.52 -29.50
N LYS A 105 16.40 -24.21 -28.38
CA LYS A 105 17.69 -24.81 -28.04
C LYS A 105 17.59 -26.32 -27.89
N ALA A 106 16.62 -26.82 -27.12
CA ALA A 106 16.41 -28.25 -26.93
C ALA A 106 16.13 -28.98 -28.24
N LYS A 107 15.41 -28.35 -29.17
CA LYS A 107 15.18 -28.87 -30.52
C LYS A 107 16.49 -28.95 -31.33
N GLN A 108 17.32 -27.91 -31.29
CA GLN A 108 18.62 -27.90 -31.96
C GLN A 108 19.54 -28.98 -31.38
N ASP A 109 19.60 -29.10 -30.06
CA ASP A 109 20.39 -30.13 -29.37
C ASP A 109 19.92 -31.54 -29.72
N ALA A 110 18.60 -31.77 -29.76
CA ALA A 110 18.02 -33.05 -30.18
C ALA A 110 18.35 -33.40 -31.64
N MET A 111 18.30 -32.42 -32.55
CA MET A 111 18.68 -32.62 -33.95
C MET A 111 20.17 -32.94 -34.09
N ALA A 112 21.04 -32.23 -33.37
CA ALA A 112 22.48 -32.49 -33.36
C ALA A 112 22.80 -33.88 -32.78
N GLY A 113 22.11 -34.28 -31.70
CA GLY A 113 22.18 -35.62 -31.14
C GLY A 113 21.79 -36.70 -32.15
N ALA A 114 20.64 -36.52 -32.81
CA ALA A 114 20.17 -37.46 -33.84
C ALA A 114 21.16 -37.58 -35.02
N GLN A 115 21.75 -36.47 -35.47
CA GLN A 115 22.78 -36.50 -36.51
C GLN A 115 24.02 -37.29 -36.07
N LYS A 116 24.44 -37.14 -34.81
CA LYS A 116 25.57 -37.89 -34.25
C LYS A 116 25.27 -39.38 -34.16
N ASP A 117 24.06 -39.75 -33.74
CA ASP A 117 23.63 -41.15 -33.67
C ASP A 117 23.57 -41.80 -35.06
N ILE A 118 23.07 -41.07 -36.07
CA ILE A 118 23.06 -41.53 -37.47
C ILE A 118 24.49 -41.71 -38.00
N ALA A 119 25.41 -40.79 -37.70
CA ALA A 119 26.80 -40.90 -38.10
C ALA A 119 27.49 -42.12 -37.48
N ASN A 120 27.27 -42.37 -36.18
CA ASN A 120 27.78 -43.55 -35.49
C ASN A 120 27.21 -44.85 -36.09
N LEU A 121 25.90 -44.90 -36.33
CA LEU A 121 25.27 -46.08 -36.94
C LEU A 121 25.81 -46.33 -38.36
N SER A 122 26.05 -45.27 -39.14
CA SER A 122 26.63 -45.38 -40.48
C SER A 122 28.06 -45.91 -40.44
N LEU A 123 28.88 -45.47 -39.46
CA LEU A 123 30.23 -46.00 -39.22
C LEU A 123 30.21 -47.47 -38.81
N GLU A 124 29.28 -47.88 -37.94
CA GLU A 124 29.11 -49.28 -37.55
C GLU A 124 28.72 -50.16 -38.74
N ILE A 125 27.79 -49.71 -39.58
CA ILE A 125 27.39 -50.42 -40.81
C ILE A 125 28.58 -50.53 -41.76
N ALA A 126 29.29 -49.43 -42.01
CA ALA A 126 30.47 -49.43 -42.88
C ALA A 126 31.55 -50.38 -42.37
N SER A 127 31.86 -50.35 -41.07
CA SER A 127 32.81 -51.25 -40.43
C SER A 127 32.38 -52.72 -40.59
N LYS A 128 31.09 -53.02 -40.43
CA LYS A 128 30.57 -54.38 -40.56
C LYS A 128 30.54 -54.89 -42.00
N VAL A 129 30.28 -54.02 -42.99
CA VAL A 129 30.36 -54.34 -44.42
C VAL A 129 31.81 -54.61 -44.82
N ILE A 130 32.74 -53.72 -44.46
CA ILE A 130 34.18 -53.90 -44.71
C ILE A 130 34.66 -55.22 -44.08
N SER A 131 34.27 -55.52 -42.85
CA SER A 131 34.64 -56.77 -42.17
C SER A 131 34.07 -58.03 -42.85
N LYS A 132 32.99 -57.92 -43.63
CA LYS A 132 32.32 -59.05 -44.30
C LYS A 132 32.82 -59.26 -45.73
N GLU A 133 33.22 -58.20 -46.41
CA GLU A 133 33.74 -58.21 -47.80
C GLU A 133 35.26 -58.42 -47.86
N LEU A 134 36.00 -58.28 -46.74
CA LEU A 134 37.46 -58.43 -46.75
C LEU A 134 37.87 -59.89 -47.08
N ASN A 135 38.41 -60.08 -48.29
CA ASN A 135 39.14 -61.29 -48.66
C ASN A 135 40.65 -61.10 -48.41
N ALA A 136 41.42 -62.18 -48.36
CA ALA A 136 42.86 -62.16 -48.06
C ALA A 136 43.68 -61.25 -49.02
N ASP A 137 43.20 -61.07 -50.25
CA ASP A 137 43.83 -60.20 -51.25
C ASP A 137 43.56 -58.71 -51.02
N ASP A 138 42.37 -58.33 -50.54
CA ASP A 138 42.03 -56.93 -50.22
C ASP A 138 42.80 -56.43 -48.99
N GLN A 139 43.03 -57.32 -48.04
CA GLN A 139 43.84 -57.03 -46.85
C GLN A 139 45.31 -56.75 -47.23
N LYS A 140 45.82 -57.42 -48.26
CA LYS A 140 47.17 -57.21 -48.81
C LYS A 140 47.27 -55.87 -49.57
N SER A 141 46.25 -55.54 -50.36
CA SER A 141 46.13 -54.24 -51.06
C SER A 141 46.03 -53.05 -50.10
N LEU A 142 45.26 -53.20 -49.01
CA LEU A 142 45.17 -52.18 -47.95
C LEU A 142 46.52 -51.97 -47.24
N ILE A 143 47.26 -53.04 -46.94
CA ILE A 143 48.62 -52.93 -46.36
C ILE A 143 49.58 -52.23 -47.34
N ASP A 144 49.57 -52.59 -48.62
CA ASP A 144 50.43 -51.95 -49.63
C ASP A 144 50.09 -50.46 -49.80
N SER A 145 48.80 -50.10 -49.79
CA SER A 145 48.37 -48.70 -49.88
C SER A 145 48.72 -47.88 -48.62
N TYR A 146 48.63 -48.46 -47.43
CA TYR A 146 49.04 -47.81 -46.18
C TYR A 146 50.56 -47.63 -46.10
N ILE A 147 51.34 -48.62 -46.53
CA ILE A 147 52.81 -48.51 -46.66
C ILE A 147 53.17 -47.43 -47.69
N LYS A 148 52.42 -47.33 -48.79
CA LYS A 148 52.62 -46.29 -49.81
C LYS A 148 52.28 -44.89 -49.29
N GLU A 149 51.24 -44.74 -48.49
CA GLU A 149 50.85 -43.44 -47.91
C GLU A 149 51.83 -42.99 -46.81
N LEU A 150 52.35 -43.93 -45.99
CA LEU A 150 53.41 -43.67 -45.01
C LEU A 150 54.74 -43.29 -45.68
N THR A 151 55.13 -43.98 -46.75
CA THR A 151 56.39 -43.69 -47.47
C THR A 151 56.32 -42.38 -48.26
N VAL A 152 55.14 -41.98 -48.73
CA VAL A 152 54.90 -40.67 -49.37
C VAL A 152 54.93 -39.51 -48.37
N ASN A 153 54.58 -39.76 -47.10
CA ASN A 153 54.60 -38.71 -46.06
C ASN A 153 55.99 -38.53 -45.40
N GLU A 154 56.93 -39.46 -45.59
CA GLU A 154 58.33 -39.31 -45.13
C GLU A 154 59.28 -38.70 -46.19
N THR A 155 58.82 -38.44 -47.42
CA THR A 155 59.63 -37.80 -48.49
C THR A 155 59.33 -36.31 -48.73
N LYS A 156 58.62 -35.66 -47.79
CA LYS A 156 58.47 -34.19 -47.69
C LYS A 156 59.02 -33.71 -46.35
#